data_AF-A0A1G0GSV1-F1
#
_entry.id   AF-A0A1G0GSV1-F1
#
_cell.length_a   1.000
_cell.length_b   1.000
_cell.length_c   1.000
_cell.angle_alpha   90.00
_cell.angle_beta   90.00
_cell.angle_gamma   90.00
#
_symmetry.space_group_name_H-M   'P 1'
#
loop_
_entity.id
_entity.type
_entity.pdbx_description
1 polymer ?
#
loop_
_entity_poly.entity_id
_entity_poly.type
_entity_poly.pdbx_seq_one_letter_code
_entity_poly.pdbx_strand_id
1 'polypeptide(L)'
;MTGFFLSSVYADNLIQIYNQALIKDPIFEQAQSTWEAQKMNLPIAEAGYLPQISISADSTRDYTHVDPNITSYAGSYSWEYGYTLTATQTVFNFAVWAQIENASDAVKAATATYLAAQQSLMQRTVSAYFAVLQAYDILRYTVANKRAVWQQYISSEEQFKVGLIAITDEYDARSRYDQVVAQQIIAQNNLNTTLEELRQLTGHSYRALSGIGKLPMITPQPSNIDTWVKIADRQNYSIQAQNYTVQAAMETIKQQAAAGYPSLGLQGVVGETHKNSNPPDTATDNQSLGLVLSYNPIQGGAVDASTKQAQYNYVTAAGLLEQTHRQVVEQARTSFLSVLSNISQIQADKQSILSAQNALTATEAGLKVGTRTMVDVLSALTTLYQAQKLLAVDQYTYINNLVALKLAAGTLSLSDIQAINAWLGKSIVFPNQVQSAAAMPTEDDHGVIDVSGDERTHILVKETPVASDQTEKPAEKQLKKSVAKPKPVAKKEKEIKKSTEAQLPEPKKTLYPEKTPADKVIDMYKPTPKAVSVLPKPEN
;
A
#
# COMPACT_ATOMS: atom_id res chain seq x y z
N MET A 1 40.63 30.54 4.84
CA MET A 1 39.36 31.05 5.38
C MET A 1 38.25 30.12 4.90
N THR A 2 37.78 29.27 5.80
CA THR A 2 36.70 28.30 5.58
C THR A 2 35.36 29.02 5.60
N GLY A 3 34.66 29.05 4.47
CA GLY A 3 33.31 29.58 4.38
C GLY A 3 32.31 28.58 4.96
N PHE A 4 31.76 28.89 6.13
CA PHE A 4 30.56 28.24 6.65
C PHE A 4 29.38 28.66 5.76
N PHE A 5 28.90 27.75 4.90
CA PHE A 5 27.58 27.91 4.30
C PHE A 5 26.55 27.64 5.40
N LEU A 6 25.96 28.72 5.92
CA LEU A 6 24.73 28.67 6.70
C LEU A 6 23.60 28.28 5.75
N SER A 7 23.39 26.98 5.55
CA SER A 7 22.15 26.47 4.96
C SER A 7 21.02 26.86 5.90
N SER A 8 20.19 27.83 5.50
CA SER A 8 18.91 28.06 6.17
C SER A 8 18.18 26.72 6.19
N VAL A 9 17.99 26.14 7.38
CA VAL A 9 17.23 24.91 7.58
C VAL A 9 15.77 25.25 7.35
N TYR A 10 15.34 25.23 6.09
CA TYR A 10 13.93 25.19 5.77
C TYR A 10 13.43 23.80 6.17
N ALA A 11 12.39 23.75 7.00
CA ALA A 11 11.78 22.50 7.41
C ALA A 11 11.18 21.83 6.17
N ASP A 12 11.53 20.56 5.95
CA ASP A 12 10.96 19.85 4.83
C ASP A 12 9.47 19.61 5.08
N ASN A 13 8.66 19.91 4.07
CA ASN A 13 7.22 19.67 4.06
C ASN A 13 6.89 18.35 3.34
N LEU A 14 5.63 17.94 3.40
CA LEU A 14 5.19 16.66 2.86
C LEU A 14 5.45 16.53 1.35
N ILE A 15 5.29 17.61 0.58
CA ILE A 15 5.53 17.60 -0.88
C ILE A 15 7.02 17.42 -1.18
N GLN A 16 7.90 18.10 -0.44
CA GLN A 16 9.34 17.98 -0.62
C GLN A 16 9.81 16.54 -0.35
N ILE A 17 9.29 15.93 0.72
CA ILE A 17 9.58 14.53 1.06
C ILE A 17 9.03 13.57 0.02
N TYR A 18 7.81 13.80 -0.49
CA TYR A 18 7.27 13.02 -1.59
C TYR A 18 8.14 13.09 -2.85
N ASN A 19 8.59 14.28 -3.23
CA ASN A 19 9.46 14.44 -4.40
C ASN A 19 10.83 13.75 -4.21
N GLN A 20 11.38 13.78 -3.00
CA GLN A 20 12.61 13.05 -2.67
C GLN A 20 12.38 11.53 -2.76
N ALA A 21 11.28 11.03 -2.18
CA ALA A 21 10.90 9.62 -2.27
C ALA A 21 10.64 9.17 -3.71
N LEU A 22 10.04 10.00 -4.56
CA LEU A 22 9.84 9.72 -5.99
C LEU A 22 11.15 9.43 -6.73
N ILE A 23 12.25 10.06 -6.32
CA ILE A 23 13.57 9.91 -6.95
C ILE A 23 14.39 8.79 -6.31
N LYS A 24 14.17 8.50 -5.03
CA LYS A 24 15.08 7.67 -4.21
C LYS A 24 14.49 6.37 -3.70
N ASP A 25 13.17 6.17 -3.76
CA ASP A 25 12.53 4.95 -3.26
C ASP A 25 12.80 3.77 -4.23
N PRO A 26 13.53 2.73 -3.79
CA PRO A 26 13.89 1.61 -4.67
C PRO A 26 12.69 0.75 -5.07
N ILE A 27 11.62 0.74 -4.27
CA ILE A 27 10.39 0.00 -4.59
C ILE A 27 9.69 0.62 -5.80
N PHE A 28 9.59 1.95 -5.84
CA PHE A 28 9.02 2.67 -6.98
C PHE A 28 9.93 2.61 -8.22
N GLU A 29 11.25 2.72 -8.04
CA GLU A 29 12.21 2.54 -9.14
C GLU A 29 12.10 1.14 -9.78
N GLN A 30 11.99 0.08 -8.96
CA GLN A 30 11.74 -1.28 -9.43
C GLN A 30 10.43 -1.38 -10.23
N ALA A 31 9.36 -0.75 -9.75
CA ALA A 31 8.08 -0.74 -10.45
C ALA A 31 8.17 -0.02 -11.81
N GLN A 32 8.89 1.10 -11.88
CA GLN A 32 9.14 1.81 -13.12
C GLN A 32 9.94 0.96 -14.11
N SER A 33 11.08 0.40 -13.69
CA SER A 33 11.94 -0.42 -14.55
C SER A 33 11.20 -1.67 -15.05
N THR A 34 10.41 -2.30 -14.18
CA THR A 34 9.56 -3.44 -14.57
C THR A 34 8.53 -3.03 -15.62
N TRP A 35 7.86 -1.88 -15.45
CA TRP A 35 6.91 -1.37 -16.43
C TRP A 35 7.57 -1.07 -17.78
N GLU A 36 8.74 -0.43 -17.79
CA GLU A 36 9.51 -0.16 -19.01
C GLU A 36 9.92 -1.45 -19.73
N ALA A 37 10.36 -2.46 -18.99
CA ALA A 37 10.67 -3.78 -19.55
C ALA A 37 9.42 -4.46 -20.14
N GLN A 38 8.29 -4.43 -19.43
CA GLN A 38 7.04 -5.03 -19.90
C GLN A 38 6.50 -4.32 -21.15
N LYS A 39 6.68 -2.99 -21.28
CA LYS A 39 6.33 -2.25 -22.49
C LYS A 39 7.02 -2.77 -23.74
N MET A 40 8.22 -3.34 -23.62
CA MET A 40 8.94 -3.91 -24.76
C MET A 40 8.32 -5.22 -25.27
N ASN A 41 7.43 -5.86 -24.51
CA ASN A 41 6.78 -7.10 -24.98
C ASN A 41 5.86 -6.86 -26.18
N LEU A 42 5.25 -5.67 -26.31
CA LEU A 42 4.43 -5.33 -27.47
C LEU A 42 5.24 -5.26 -28.77
N PRO A 43 6.30 -4.44 -28.89
CA PRO A 43 7.12 -4.42 -30.11
C PRO A 43 7.83 -5.76 -30.37
N ILE A 44 8.18 -6.53 -29.33
CA ILE A 44 8.70 -7.89 -29.49
C ILE A 44 7.64 -8.82 -30.12
N ALA A 45 6.38 -8.72 -29.69
CA ALA A 45 5.29 -9.50 -30.29
C ALA A 45 5.00 -9.05 -31.73
N GLU A 46 5.01 -7.74 -32.01
CA GLU A 46 4.82 -7.18 -33.34
C GLU A 46 5.94 -7.61 -34.31
N ALA A 47 7.18 -7.77 -33.82
CA ALA A 47 8.30 -8.24 -34.64
C ALA A 47 8.04 -9.61 -35.29
N GLY A 48 7.24 -10.49 -34.66
CA GLY A 48 6.82 -11.76 -35.25
C GLY A 48 5.97 -11.64 -36.52
N TYR A 49 5.37 -10.46 -36.74
CA TYR A 49 4.63 -10.12 -37.96
C TYR A 49 5.46 -9.29 -38.96
N LEU A 50 6.65 -8.82 -38.59
CA LEU A 50 7.53 -8.03 -39.47
C LEU A 50 8.45 -8.94 -40.30
N PRO A 51 9.02 -8.44 -41.42
CA PRO A 51 9.96 -9.21 -42.21
C PRO A 51 11.20 -9.58 -41.38
N GLN A 52 11.56 -10.86 -41.39
CA GLN A 52 12.77 -11.37 -40.77
C GLN A 52 13.79 -11.69 -41.87
N ILE A 53 14.99 -11.16 -41.75
CA ILE A 53 16.08 -11.39 -42.69
C ILE A 53 17.22 -12.05 -41.93
N SER A 54 17.64 -13.24 -42.38
CA SER A 54 18.79 -13.95 -41.84
C SER A 54 19.83 -14.18 -42.93
N ILE A 55 21.10 -14.07 -42.55
CA ILE A 55 22.23 -14.47 -43.37
C ILE A 55 22.94 -15.63 -42.69
N SER A 56 23.15 -16.71 -43.42
CA SER A 56 23.98 -17.84 -43.00
C SER A 56 25.13 -17.97 -43.97
N ALA A 57 26.31 -18.26 -43.45
CA ALA A 57 27.47 -18.66 -44.25
C ALA A 57 28.03 -19.92 -43.62
N ASP A 58 28.39 -20.88 -44.46
CA ASP A 58 28.91 -22.16 -44.04
C ASP A 58 30.12 -22.55 -44.88
N SER A 59 30.97 -23.37 -44.28
CA SER A 59 32.15 -23.93 -44.93
C SER A 59 32.41 -25.29 -44.32
N THR A 60 32.12 -26.34 -45.07
CA THR A 60 32.18 -27.72 -44.64
C THR A 60 33.18 -28.49 -45.47
N ARG A 61 34.08 -29.22 -44.81
CA ARG A 61 35.01 -30.11 -45.49
C ARG A 61 34.65 -31.55 -45.16
N ASP A 62 34.19 -32.27 -46.16
CA ASP A 62 33.77 -33.65 -46.04
C ASP A 62 34.84 -34.59 -46.59
N TYR A 63 35.01 -35.72 -45.92
CA TYR A 63 35.73 -36.87 -46.44
C TYR A 63 34.72 -37.99 -46.68
N THR A 64 34.55 -38.37 -47.93
CA THR A 64 33.67 -39.47 -48.30
C THR A 64 34.51 -40.67 -48.68
N HIS A 65 34.26 -41.80 -48.02
CA HIS A 65 34.80 -43.10 -48.37
C HIS A 65 33.67 -43.99 -48.86
N VAL A 66 33.78 -44.48 -50.08
CA VAL A 66 32.82 -45.43 -50.66
C VAL A 66 33.49 -46.80 -50.68
N ASP A 67 32.84 -47.80 -50.07
CA ASP A 67 33.26 -49.21 -50.06
C ASP A 67 32.41 -50.01 -51.08
N PRO A 68 32.84 -50.18 -52.34
CA PRO A 68 32.17 -51.07 -53.27
C PRO A 68 32.73 -52.50 -53.20
N ASN A 69 31.85 -53.50 -53.29
CA ASN A 69 32.21 -54.92 -53.30
C ASN A 69 33.06 -55.38 -54.51
N ILE A 70 33.36 -54.52 -55.50
CA ILE A 70 34.21 -54.86 -56.67
C ILE A 70 35.05 -53.64 -57.09
N THR A 71 36.35 -53.70 -56.74
CA THR A 71 37.51 -53.01 -57.33
C THR A 71 37.38 -51.52 -57.70
N SER A 72 37.47 -50.62 -56.71
CA SER A 72 38.46 -49.52 -56.63
C SER A 72 38.17 -48.61 -55.41
N TYR A 73 39.17 -48.40 -54.56
CA TYR A 73 39.10 -47.46 -53.44
C TYR A 73 39.35 -46.03 -53.95
N ALA A 74 38.38 -45.14 -53.76
CA ALA A 74 38.58 -43.70 -53.94
C ALA A 74 37.98 -42.98 -52.74
N GLY A 75 38.82 -42.64 -51.76
CA GLY A 75 38.48 -41.63 -50.77
C GLY A 75 38.55 -40.26 -51.44
N SER A 76 37.50 -39.47 -51.34
CA SER A 76 37.46 -38.11 -51.89
C SER A 76 37.26 -37.10 -50.78
N TYR A 77 38.04 -36.02 -50.84
CA TYR A 77 37.75 -34.82 -50.07
C TYR A 77 36.88 -33.91 -50.92
N SER A 78 35.84 -33.35 -50.33
CA SER A 78 35.13 -32.22 -50.90
C SER A 78 35.14 -31.06 -49.92
N TRP A 79 35.33 -29.85 -50.44
CA TRP A 79 35.19 -28.63 -49.66
C TRP A 79 34.02 -27.83 -50.22
N GLU A 80 32.99 -27.66 -49.41
CA GLU A 80 31.80 -26.88 -49.72
C GLU A 80 31.82 -25.60 -48.91
N TYR A 81 31.56 -24.46 -49.53
CA TYR A 81 31.42 -23.19 -48.85
C TYR A 81 30.41 -22.31 -49.57
N GLY A 82 29.66 -21.52 -48.81
CA GLY A 82 28.61 -20.70 -49.38
C GLY A 82 28.02 -19.70 -48.41
N TYR A 83 27.12 -18.88 -48.95
CA TYR A 83 26.29 -17.98 -48.17
C TYR A 83 24.85 -18.06 -48.65
N THR A 84 23.91 -17.86 -47.73
CA THR A 84 22.47 -17.83 -47.99
C THR A 84 21.84 -16.69 -47.21
N LEU A 85 21.17 -15.80 -47.91
CA LEU A 85 20.28 -14.78 -47.39
C LEU A 85 18.84 -15.31 -47.48
N THR A 86 18.16 -15.43 -46.33
CA THR A 86 16.76 -15.83 -46.26
C THR A 86 15.93 -14.66 -45.72
N ALA A 87 14.87 -14.29 -46.42
CA ALA A 87 13.87 -13.33 -45.97
C ALA A 87 12.52 -14.05 -45.78
N THR A 88 11.93 -13.94 -44.60
CA THR A 88 10.60 -14.49 -44.29
C THR A 88 9.65 -13.40 -43.83
N GLN A 89 8.41 -13.44 -44.33
CA GLN A 89 7.35 -12.52 -43.93
C GLN A 89 6.09 -13.32 -43.64
N THR A 90 5.55 -13.17 -42.43
CA THR A 90 4.26 -13.78 -42.07
C THR A 90 3.14 -13.07 -42.84
N VAL A 91 2.39 -13.79 -43.66
CA VAL A 91 1.21 -13.26 -44.37
C VAL A 91 -0.04 -13.48 -43.52
N PHE A 92 -0.19 -14.70 -42.99
CA PHE A 92 -1.29 -15.07 -42.11
C PHE A 92 -0.81 -16.05 -41.04
N ASN A 93 -0.96 -15.68 -39.77
CA ASN A 93 -0.74 -16.57 -38.63
C ASN A 93 -1.60 -16.08 -37.45
N PHE A 94 -2.64 -16.85 -37.12
CA PHE A 94 -3.56 -16.49 -36.04
C PHE A 94 -2.88 -16.44 -34.66
N ALA A 95 -1.83 -17.25 -34.45
CA ALA A 95 -1.10 -17.29 -33.19
C ALA A 95 -0.35 -15.97 -32.95
N VAL A 96 0.24 -15.40 -34.00
CA VAL A 96 0.96 -14.12 -33.94
C VAL A 96 0.01 -12.98 -33.63
N TRP A 97 -1.19 -12.94 -34.22
CA TRP A 97 -2.19 -11.92 -33.90
C TRP A 97 -2.68 -12.01 -32.46
N ALA A 98 -3.00 -13.21 -31.97
CA ALA A 98 -3.37 -13.43 -30.57
C ALA A 98 -2.22 -13.06 -29.61
N GLN A 99 -0.96 -13.29 -30.01
CA GLN A 99 0.22 -12.90 -29.23
C GLN A 99 0.37 -11.38 -29.14
N ILE A 100 0.09 -10.63 -30.22
CA ILE A 100 0.13 -9.16 -30.21
C ILE A 100 -0.95 -8.61 -29.28
N GLU A 101 -2.18 -9.12 -29.36
CA GLU A 101 -3.27 -8.71 -28.46
C GLU A 101 -2.96 -9.07 -27.00
N ASN A 102 -2.44 -10.28 -26.74
CA ASN A 102 -1.96 -10.68 -25.42
C ASN A 102 -0.91 -9.70 -24.87
N ALA A 103 0.09 -9.35 -25.68
CA ALA A 103 1.15 -8.41 -25.28
C ALA A 103 0.59 -7.01 -25.04
N SER A 104 -0.36 -6.56 -25.86
CA SER A 104 -1.07 -5.28 -25.67
C SER A 104 -1.77 -5.21 -24.32
N ASP A 105 -2.55 -6.25 -23.96
CA ASP A 105 -3.23 -6.31 -22.67
C ASP A 105 -2.25 -6.48 -21.50
N ALA A 106 -1.18 -7.25 -21.66
CA ALA A 106 -0.12 -7.37 -20.67
C ALA A 106 0.56 -6.01 -20.39
N VAL A 107 0.80 -5.20 -21.42
CA VAL A 107 1.34 -3.83 -21.26
C VAL A 107 0.35 -2.91 -20.55
N LYS A 108 -0.96 -3.01 -20.84
CA LYS A 108 -1.99 -2.27 -20.09
C LYS A 108 -2.03 -2.70 -18.62
N ALA A 109 -1.92 -3.99 -18.33
CA ALA A 109 -1.85 -4.52 -16.97
C ALA A 109 -0.62 -4.00 -16.21
N ALA A 110 0.55 -4.03 -16.84
CA ALA A 110 1.78 -3.49 -16.29
C ALA A 110 1.68 -1.97 -16.04
N THR A 111 1.05 -1.23 -16.95
CA THR A 111 0.83 0.22 -16.79
C THR A 111 -0.08 0.53 -15.60
N ALA A 112 -1.19 -0.20 -15.45
CA ALA A 112 -2.05 -0.06 -14.28
C ALA A 112 -1.30 -0.44 -12.98
N THR A 113 -0.46 -1.48 -13.00
CA THR A 113 0.36 -1.88 -11.85
C THR A 113 1.37 -0.79 -11.45
N TYR A 114 2.00 -0.13 -12.42
CA TYR A 114 2.88 1.02 -12.19
C TYR A 114 2.13 2.21 -11.56
N LEU A 115 0.93 2.53 -12.06
CA LEU A 115 0.09 3.59 -11.47
C LEU A 115 -0.36 3.26 -10.05
N ALA A 116 -0.68 2.00 -9.77
CA ALA A 116 -0.95 1.53 -8.40
C ALA A 116 0.28 1.68 -7.50
N ALA A 117 1.49 1.35 -7.99
CA ALA A 117 2.74 1.55 -7.26
C ALA A 117 3.02 3.03 -6.98
N GLN A 118 2.68 3.93 -7.92
CA GLN A 118 2.77 5.37 -7.71
C GLN A 118 1.85 5.83 -6.57
N GLN A 119 0.58 5.40 -6.54
CA GLN A 119 -0.33 5.73 -5.43
C GLN A 119 0.10 5.08 -4.10
N SER A 120 0.69 3.89 -4.13
CA SER A 120 1.28 3.24 -2.95
C SER A 120 2.45 4.04 -2.39
N LEU A 121 3.34 4.59 -3.24
CA LEU A 121 4.40 5.49 -2.82
C LEU A 121 3.83 6.74 -2.12
N MET A 122 2.77 7.33 -2.67
CA MET A 122 2.09 8.46 -2.05
C MET A 122 1.61 8.13 -0.64
N GLN A 123 0.92 6.99 -0.46
CA GLN A 123 0.44 6.54 0.85
C GLN A 123 1.60 6.28 1.82
N ARG A 124 2.63 5.52 1.41
CA ARG A 124 3.80 5.22 2.26
C ARG A 124 4.50 6.50 2.72
N THR A 125 4.63 7.48 1.83
CA THR A 125 5.21 8.79 2.16
C THR A 125 4.39 9.52 3.21
N VAL A 126 3.07 9.62 3.02
CA VAL A 126 2.15 10.24 3.98
C VAL A 126 2.26 9.54 5.34
N SER A 127 2.18 8.20 5.36
CA SER A 127 2.22 7.44 6.60
C SER A 127 3.55 7.57 7.34
N ALA A 128 4.69 7.49 6.64
CA ALA A 128 6.00 7.69 7.25
C ALA A 128 6.18 9.12 7.80
N TYR A 129 5.75 10.13 7.04
CA TYR A 129 5.80 11.53 7.47
C TYR A 129 5.01 11.76 8.77
N PHE A 130 3.75 11.30 8.81
CA PHE A 130 2.90 11.49 9.97
C PHE A 130 3.24 10.56 11.15
N ALA A 131 3.89 9.41 10.91
CA ALA A 131 4.42 8.58 11.98
C ALA A 131 5.53 9.30 12.76
N VAL A 132 6.42 10.04 12.08
CA VAL A 132 7.44 10.87 12.75
C VAL A 132 6.78 11.98 13.58
N LEU A 133 5.80 12.69 13.00
CA LEU A 133 5.09 13.75 13.73
C LEU A 133 4.32 13.21 14.94
N GLN A 134 3.70 12.03 14.81
CA GLN A 134 3.04 11.33 15.91
C GLN A 134 4.04 10.96 17.02
N ALA A 135 5.18 10.34 16.66
CA ALA A 135 6.19 9.96 17.62
C ALA A 135 6.76 11.17 18.36
N TYR A 136 6.95 12.29 17.66
CA TYR A 136 7.37 13.55 18.25
C TYR A 136 6.34 14.10 19.24
N ASP A 137 5.05 14.15 18.88
CA ASP A 137 4.01 14.64 19.79
C ASP A 137 3.91 13.76 21.05
N ILE A 138 4.01 12.44 20.90
CA ILE A 138 4.03 11.51 22.05
C ILE A 138 5.22 11.79 22.96
N LEU A 139 6.42 11.96 22.40
CA LEU A 139 7.60 12.34 23.19
C LEU A 139 7.40 13.67 23.90
N ARG A 140 6.87 14.69 23.21
CA ARG A 140 6.60 16.01 23.79
C ARG A 140 5.63 15.91 24.97
N TYR A 141 4.53 15.18 24.84
CA TYR A 141 3.60 14.96 25.96
C TYR A 141 4.22 14.15 27.10
N THR A 142 5.08 13.18 26.78
CA THR A 142 5.79 12.38 27.79
C THR A 142 6.76 13.24 28.60
N VAL A 143 7.49 14.15 27.95
CA VAL A 143 8.39 15.11 28.62
C VAL A 143 7.61 16.09 29.49
N ALA A 144 6.47 16.59 29.02
CA ALA A 144 5.58 17.44 29.81
C ALA A 144 5.04 16.70 31.05
N ASN A 145 4.62 15.45 30.89
CA ASN A 145 4.18 14.59 31.99
C ASN A 145 5.33 14.34 32.99
N LYS A 146 6.55 14.05 32.50
CA LYS A 146 7.73 13.88 33.35
C LYS A 146 7.96 15.11 34.23
N ARG A 147 7.89 16.30 33.63
CA ARG A 147 8.09 17.56 34.35
C ARG A 147 7.02 17.78 35.43
N ALA A 148 5.75 17.49 35.13
CA ALA A 148 4.67 17.61 36.11
C ALA A 148 4.82 16.61 37.27
N VAL A 149 5.15 15.35 36.98
CA VAL A 149 5.39 14.32 38.00
C VAL A 149 6.65 14.61 38.82
N TRP A 150 7.69 15.15 38.20
CA TRP A 150 8.92 15.61 38.89
C TRP A 150 8.62 16.70 39.92
N GLN A 151 7.85 17.73 39.54
CA GLN A 151 7.43 18.78 40.46
C GLN A 151 6.66 18.20 41.65
N GLN A 152 5.82 17.20 41.41
CA GLN A 152 5.07 16.55 42.45
C GLN A 152 5.96 15.70 43.39
N TYR A 153 6.96 15.02 42.84
CA TYR A 153 7.96 14.27 43.59
C TYR A 153 8.79 15.19 44.50
N ILE A 154 9.40 16.26 43.98
CA ILE A 154 10.17 17.21 44.78
C ILE A 154 9.30 17.86 45.86
N SER A 155 8.07 18.25 45.53
CA SER A 155 7.14 18.78 46.54
C SER A 155 6.83 17.76 47.64
N SER A 156 6.70 16.47 47.29
CA SER A 156 6.44 15.41 48.28
C SER A 156 7.66 15.12 49.16
N GLU A 157 8.86 15.13 48.58
CA GLU A 157 10.11 14.92 49.29
C GLU A 157 10.34 16.00 50.34
N GLU A 158 10.15 17.28 49.98
CA GLU A 158 10.29 18.39 50.91
C GLU A 158 9.24 18.36 52.03
N GLN A 159 7.97 18.05 51.69
CA GLN A 159 6.91 17.92 52.69
C GLN A 159 7.15 16.75 53.65
N PHE A 160 7.74 15.65 53.19
CA PHE A 160 8.12 14.54 54.05
C PHE A 160 9.26 14.91 54.99
N LYS A 161 10.31 15.60 54.50
CA LYS A 161 11.45 16.09 55.32
C LYS A 161 10.99 16.96 56.49
N VAL A 162 9.93 17.76 56.31
CA VAL A 162 9.34 18.59 57.38
C VAL A 162 8.20 17.90 58.14
N GLY A 163 7.90 16.63 57.85
CA GLY A 163 6.92 15.81 58.57
C GLY A 163 5.45 16.09 58.25
N LEU A 164 5.13 16.69 57.11
CA LEU A 164 3.75 17.05 56.70
C LEU A 164 3.00 15.91 55.99
N ILE A 165 3.69 14.96 55.38
CA ILE A 165 3.11 13.80 54.69
C ILE A 165 3.77 12.49 55.13
N ALA A 166 3.20 11.34 54.76
CA ALA A 166 3.78 10.04 55.06
C ALA A 166 4.90 9.65 54.07
N ILE A 167 5.85 8.82 54.51
CA ILE A 167 6.91 8.27 53.64
C ILE A 167 6.36 7.48 52.43
N THR A 168 5.16 6.92 52.57
CA THR A 168 4.49 6.21 51.48
C THR A 168 4.17 7.14 50.31
N ASP A 169 3.76 8.39 50.57
CA ASP A 169 3.41 9.36 49.52
C ASP A 169 4.66 9.80 48.73
N GLU A 170 5.82 9.94 49.40
CA GLU A 170 7.10 10.21 48.74
C GLU A 170 7.50 9.04 47.82
N TYR A 171 7.44 7.80 48.33
CA TYR A 171 7.78 6.62 47.54
C TYR A 171 6.84 6.40 46.35
N ASP A 172 5.55 6.69 46.50
CA ASP A 172 4.59 6.64 45.40
C ASP A 172 4.93 7.67 44.31
N ALA A 173 5.27 8.91 44.70
CA ALA A 173 5.68 9.95 43.76
C ALA A 173 7.00 9.61 43.04
N ARG A 174 7.99 9.10 43.78
CA ARG A 174 9.27 8.62 43.21
C ARG A 174 9.05 7.48 42.22
N SER A 175 8.27 6.48 42.59
CA SER A 175 7.95 5.35 41.73
C SER A 175 7.27 5.80 40.42
N ARG A 176 6.36 6.77 40.50
CA ARG A 176 5.72 7.36 39.32
C ARG A 176 6.71 8.13 38.45
N TYR A 177 7.61 8.91 39.05
CA TYR A 177 8.65 9.61 38.30
C TYR A 177 9.53 8.63 37.52
N ASP A 178 10.05 7.59 38.19
CA ASP A 178 10.89 6.55 37.57
C ASP A 178 10.15 5.83 36.42
N GLN A 179 8.85 5.58 36.58
CA GLN A 179 8.02 5.01 35.51
C GLN A 179 7.92 5.93 34.29
N VAL A 180 7.76 7.25 34.48
CA VAL A 180 7.68 8.21 33.37
C VAL A 180 9.03 8.42 32.71
N VAL A 181 10.14 8.33 33.45
CA VAL A 181 11.50 8.30 32.88
C VAL A 181 11.63 7.13 31.90
N ALA A 182 11.21 5.92 32.28
CA ALA A 182 11.21 4.78 31.37
C ALA A 182 10.33 5.00 30.13
N GLN A 183 9.16 5.63 30.27
CA GLN A 183 8.29 5.96 29.14
C GLN A 183 8.93 6.97 28.19
N GLN A 184 9.67 7.96 28.70
CA GLN A 184 10.40 8.92 27.87
C GLN A 184 11.44 8.21 27.00
N ILE A 185 12.18 7.26 27.56
CA ILE A 185 13.20 6.49 26.81
C ILE A 185 12.54 5.74 25.65
N ILE A 186 11.39 5.09 25.90
CA ILE A 186 10.62 4.39 24.86
C ILE A 186 10.13 5.36 23.78
N ALA A 187 9.55 6.51 24.18
CA ALA A 187 9.05 7.50 23.23
C ALA A 187 10.17 8.11 22.38
N GLN A 188 11.34 8.36 22.97
CA GLN A 188 12.52 8.86 22.27
C GLN A 188 13.05 7.83 21.27
N ASN A 189 13.12 6.55 21.67
CA ASN A 189 13.52 5.49 20.77
C ASN A 189 12.54 5.36 19.59
N ASN A 190 11.23 5.45 19.85
CA ASN A 190 10.21 5.42 18.79
C ASN A 190 10.35 6.58 17.79
N LEU A 191 10.68 7.79 18.26
CA LEU A 191 10.99 8.92 17.37
C LEU A 191 12.23 8.62 16.51
N ASN A 192 13.28 8.05 17.11
CA ASN A 192 14.48 7.69 16.35
C ASN A 192 14.19 6.62 15.29
N THR A 193 13.43 5.58 15.64
CA THR A 193 13.04 4.51 14.70
C THR A 193 12.22 5.07 13.53
N THR A 194 11.20 5.88 13.80
CA THR A 194 10.36 6.47 12.74
C THR A 194 11.15 7.43 11.83
N LEU A 195 12.15 8.14 12.36
CA LEU A 195 13.07 8.94 11.55
C LEU A 195 13.94 8.06 10.62
N GLU A 196 14.41 6.91 11.08
CA GLU A 196 15.15 5.97 10.22
C GLU A 196 14.25 5.31 9.18
N GLU A 197 12.98 5.02 9.50
CA GLU A 197 11.99 4.54 8.52
C GLU A 197 11.73 5.59 7.42
N LEU A 198 11.60 6.87 7.79
CA LEU A 198 11.47 7.95 6.82
C LEU A 198 12.74 8.12 5.98
N ARG A 199 13.92 7.94 6.58
CA ARG A 199 15.21 7.94 5.88
C ARG A 199 15.33 6.76 4.91
N GLN A 200 14.85 5.58 5.28
CA GLN A 200 14.84 4.41 4.39
C GLN A 200 14.05 4.69 3.12
N LEU A 201 12.93 5.42 3.23
CA LEU A 201 12.07 5.77 2.09
C LEU A 201 12.69 6.84 1.18
N THR A 202 13.44 7.79 1.74
CA THR A 202 13.86 9.03 1.06
C THR A 202 15.35 9.13 0.78
N GLY A 203 16.16 8.31 1.46
CA GLY A 203 17.62 8.40 1.45
C GLY A 203 18.20 9.57 2.26
N HIS A 204 17.38 10.36 2.96
CA HIS A 204 17.80 11.58 3.66
C HIS A 204 17.47 11.54 5.15
N SER A 205 18.36 12.11 5.98
CA SER A 205 18.12 12.30 7.42
C SER A 205 17.52 13.67 7.69
N TYR A 206 16.40 13.71 8.41
CA TYR A 206 15.67 14.94 8.72
C TYR A 206 15.95 15.40 10.15
N ARG A 207 16.26 16.69 10.32
CA ARG A 207 16.38 17.34 11.63
C ARG A 207 15.17 18.18 12.00
N ALA A 208 14.35 18.53 11.01
CA ALA A 208 13.14 19.28 11.22
C ALA A 208 12.11 18.93 10.14
N LEU A 209 10.83 18.92 10.51
CA LEU A 209 9.69 18.74 9.61
C LEU A 209 8.63 19.79 9.90
N SER A 210 7.79 20.08 8.91
CA SER A 210 6.63 20.95 9.12
C SER A 210 5.56 20.25 9.97
N GLY A 211 5.34 20.72 11.20
CA GLY A 211 4.34 20.14 12.08
C GLY A 211 2.92 20.30 11.54
N ILE A 212 1.97 19.50 12.03
CA ILE A 212 0.56 19.74 11.71
C ILE A 212 0.15 21.12 12.22
N GLY A 213 -0.78 21.81 11.56
CA GLY A 213 -1.30 23.13 11.94
C GLY A 213 -2.77 23.05 12.37
N LYS A 214 -3.69 23.52 11.54
CA LYS A 214 -5.13 23.29 11.74
C LYS A 214 -5.56 22.08 10.92
N LEU A 215 -6.02 21.02 11.58
CA LEU A 215 -6.58 19.85 10.91
C LEU A 215 -8.06 20.12 10.59
N PRO A 216 -8.43 20.30 9.31
CA PRO A 216 -9.84 20.35 8.94
C PRO A 216 -10.45 18.95 9.06
N MET A 217 -11.56 18.84 9.81
CA MET A 217 -12.32 17.60 9.94
C MET A 217 -13.21 17.40 8.72
N ILE A 218 -12.60 17.09 7.58
CA ILE A 218 -13.29 16.90 6.31
C ILE A 218 -14.01 15.55 6.31
N THR A 219 -15.32 15.57 6.10
CA THR A 219 -16.10 14.36 5.86
C THR A 219 -15.98 13.93 4.40
N PRO A 220 -15.84 12.62 4.09
CA PRO A 220 -15.78 12.15 2.72
C PRO A 220 -17.02 12.58 1.93
N GLN A 221 -16.81 13.22 0.78
CA GLN A 221 -17.85 13.56 -0.16
C GLN A 221 -17.70 12.74 -1.44
N PRO A 222 -18.75 12.03 -1.90
CA PRO A 222 -20.10 11.97 -1.34
C PRO A 222 -20.19 11.22 0.00
N SER A 223 -21.11 11.63 0.88
CA SER A 223 -21.39 10.97 2.18
C SER A 223 -22.19 9.66 2.00
N ASN A 224 -21.80 8.82 1.05
CA ASN A 224 -22.42 7.55 0.75
C ASN A 224 -21.35 6.51 0.42
N ILE A 225 -21.25 5.48 1.26
CA ILE A 225 -20.24 4.42 1.17
C ILE A 225 -20.30 3.64 -0.16
N ASP A 226 -21.51 3.36 -0.68
CA ASP A 226 -21.67 2.60 -1.91
C ASP A 226 -21.23 3.40 -3.15
N THR A 227 -21.23 4.73 -3.05
CA THR A 227 -20.68 5.59 -4.11
C THR A 227 -19.16 5.47 -4.18
N TRP A 228 -18.48 5.40 -3.03
CA TRP A 228 -17.03 5.15 -2.97
C TRP A 228 -16.66 3.78 -3.52
N VAL A 229 -17.46 2.75 -3.22
CA VAL A 229 -17.27 1.41 -3.80
C VAL A 229 -17.39 1.46 -5.33
N LYS A 230 -18.44 2.09 -5.86
CA LYS A 230 -18.62 2.23 -7.33
C LYS A 230 -17.50 3.01 -8.00
N ILE A 231 -16.90 3.98 -7.32
CA ILE A 231 -15.73 4.72 -7.80
C ILE A 231 -14.52 3.78 -7.83
N ALA A 232 -14.28 3.05 -6.73
CA ALA A 232 -13.20 2.06 -6.61
C ALA A 232 -13.26 1.01 -7.73
N ASP A 233 -14.44 0.43 -7.99
CA ASP A 233 -14.62 -0.58 -9.04
C ASP A 233 -14.18 -0.11 -10.44
N ARG A 234 -14.27 1.20 -10.72
CA ARG A 234 -13.94 1.78 -12.02
C ARG A 234 -12.52 2.32 -12.09
N GLN A 235 -12.03 2.91 -11.00
CA GLN A 235 -10.82 3.73 -11.01
C GLN A 235 -9.64 3.08 -10.28
N ASN A 236 -9.87 2.05 -9.46
CA ASN A 236 -8.78 1.39 -8.76
C ASN A 236 -7.84 0.67 -9.75
N TYR A 237 -6.58 1.07 -9.74
CA TYR A 237 -5.58 0.54 -10.66
C TYR A 237 -5.24 -0.94 -10.44
N SER A 238 -5.38 -1.47 -9.21
CA SER A 238 -5.16 -2.90 -8.95
C SER A 238 -6.26 -3.76 -9.58
N ILE A 239 -7.52 -3.30 -9.54
CA ILE A 239 -8.63 -3.96 -10.25
C ILE A 239 -8.40 -3.89 -11.76
N GLN A 240 -8.02 -2.71 -12.28
CA GLN A 240 -7.74 -2.54 -13.71
C GLN A 240 -6.60 -3.44 -14.18
N ALA A 241 -5.52 -3.54 -13.41
CA ALA A 241 -4.40 -4.43 -13.70
C ALA A 241 -4.88 -5.89 -13.83
N GLN A 242 -5.64 -6.38 -12.86
CA GLN A 242 -6.15 -7.76 -12.93
C GLN A 242 -7.16 -7.98 -14.05
N ASN A 243 -7.96 -6.98 -14.39
CA ASN A 243 -8.88 -7.07 -15.53
C ASN A 243 -8.10 -7.26 -16.85
N TYR A 244 -7.03 -6.49 -17.06
CA TYR A 244 -6.17 -6.67 -18.23
C TYR A 244 -5.39 -7.99 -18.19
N THR A 245 -5.00 -8.49 -17.01
CA THR A 245 -4.41 -9.83 -16.87
C THR A 245 -5.39 -10.93 -17.32
N VAL A 246 -6.68 -10.81 -16.99
CA VAL A 246 -7.72 -11.74 -17.44
C VAL A 246 -7.91 -11.68 -18.96
N GLN A 247 -7.90 -10.48 -19.55
CA GLN A 247 -7.98 -10.29 -21.00
C GLN A 247 -6.77 -10.90 -21.71
N ALA A 248 -5.55 -10.65 -21.20
CA ALA A 248 -4.34 -11.28 -21.71
C ALA A 248 -4.43 -12.82 -21.64
N ALA A 249 -4.90 -13.38 -20.52
CA ALA A 249 -5.09 -14.83 -20.38
C ALA A 249 -6.10 -15.40 -21.38
N MET A 250 -7.15 -14.64 -21.74
CA MET A 250 -8.09 -15.01 -22.80
C MET A 250 -7.42 -15.06 -24.18
N GLU A 251 -6.55 -14.09 -24.49
CA GLU A 251 -5.76 -14.11 -25.73
C GLU A 251 -4.74 -15.26 -25.74
N THR A 252 -4.19 -15.65 -24.58
CA THR A 252 -3.34 -16.85 -24.48
C THR A 252 -4.10 -18.13 -24.87
N ILE A 253 -5.39 -18.27 -24.50
CA ILE A 253 -6.20 -19.42 -24.94
C ILE A 253 -6.29 -19.45 -26.46
N LYS A 254 -6.55 -18.30 -27.10
CA LYS A 254 -6.62 -18.20 -28.57
C LYS A 254 -5.26 -18.52 -29.20
N GLN A 255 -4.17 -18.04 -28.62
CA GLN A 255 -2.81 -18.32 -29.07
C GLN A 255 -2.48 -19.81 -29.02
N GLN A 256 -2.84 -20.52 -27.94
CA GLN A 256 -2.60 -21.97 -27.86
C GLN A 256 -3.48 -22.74 -28.85
N ALA A 257 -4.75 -22.37 -28.98
CA ALA A 257 -5.65 -22.96 -29.98
C ALA A 257 -5.19 -22.70 -31.43
N ALA A 258 -4.52 -21.56 -31.66
CA ALA A 258 -4.02 -21.14 -32.96
C ALA A 258 -3.01 -22.12 -33.56
N ALA A 259 -2.30 -22.90 -32.73
CA ALA A 259 -1.33 -23.90 -33.18
C ALA A 259 -1.97 -25.02 -34.03
N GLY A 260 -3.30 -25.18 -33.95
CA GLY A 260 -4.06 -26.10 -34.81
C GLY A 260 -4.47 -25.52 -36.17
N TYR A 261 -4.19 -24.25 -36.46
CA TYR A 261 -4.55 -23.60 -37.72
C TYR A 261 -3.38 -23.53 -38.70
N PRO A 262 -3.63 -23.53 -40.02
CA PRO A 262 -2.59 -23.31 -41.00
C PRO A 262 -2.00 -21.90 -40.89
N SER A 263 -0.70 -21.78 -41.16
CA SER A 263 0.01 -20.50 -41.30
C SER A 263 0.52 -20.33 -42.73
N LEU A 264 0.49 -19.10 -43.23
CA LEU A 264 0.94 -18.73 -44.56
C LEU A 264 2.06 -17.69 -44.44
N GLY A 265 3.21 -17.98 -45.02
CA GLY A 265 4.35 -17.06 -45.09
C GLY A 265 4.82 -16.84 -46.53
N LEU A 266 5.44 -15.70 -46.77
CA LEU A 266 6.26 -15.44 -47.95
C LEU A 266 7.72 -15.73 -47.58
N GLN A 267 8.41 -16.52 -48.39
CA GLN A 267 9.82 -16.84 -48.21
C GLN A 267 10.60 -16.52 -49.49
N GLY A 268 11.64 -15.72 -49.33
CA GLY A 268 12.64 -15.47 -50.36
C GLY A 268 13.99 -16.02 -49.91
N VAL A 269 14.71 -16.68 -50.81
CA VAL A 269 16.07 -17.20 -50.56
C VAL A 269 16.97 -16.77 -51.70
N VAL A 270 18.13 -16.21 -51.37
CA VAL A 270 19.20 -15.88 -52.32
C VAL A 270 20.50 -16.40 -51.74
N GLY A 271 21.25 -17.21 -52.47
CA GLY A 271 22.51 -17.74 -51.99
C GLY A 271 23.38 -18.29 -53.11
N GLU A 272 24.62 -18.55 -52.77
CA GLU A 272 25.63 -19.14 -53.65
C GLU A 272 26.39 -20.19 -52.86
N THR A 273 26.55 -21.37 -53.43
CA THR A 273 27.32 -22.47 -52.85
C THR A 273 28.36 -22.94 -53.86
N HIS A 274 29.62 -22.96 -53.41
CA HIS A 274 30.73 -23.55 -54.14
C HIS A 274 31.07 -24.90 -53.54
N LYS A 275 31.20 -25.91 -54.39
CA LYS A 275 31.66 -27.24 -54.00
C LYS A 275 32.91 -27.58 -54.81
N ASN A 276 34.03 -27.68 -54.11
CA ASN A 276 35.28 -28.16 -54.66
C ASN A 276 35.37 -29.66 -54.43
N SER A 277 35.11 -30.45 -55.47
CA SER A 277 35.22 -31.92 -55.46
C SER A 277 36.20 -32.39 -56.51
N ASN A 278 36.66 -33.64 -56.41
CA ASN A 278 37.37 -34.29 -57.51
C ASN A 278 36.46 -34.17 -58.77
N PRO A 279 36.97 -33.67 -59.91
CA PRO A 279 36.27 -32.72 -60.79
C PRO A 279 34.87 -33.15 -61.30
N PRO A 280 33.96 -32.18 -61.54
CA PRO A 280 34.22 -30.74 -61.61
C PRO A 280 33.88 -29.97 -60.32
N ASP A 281 34.61 -28.87 -60.09
CA ASP A 281 34.20 -27.82 -59.16
C ASP A 281 32.89 -27.19 -59.66
N THR A 282 31.92 -27.04 -58.77
CA THR A 282 30.59 -26.53 -59.12
C THR A 282 30.25 -25.32 -58.27
N ALA A 283 29.79 -24.25 -58.93
CA ALA A 283 29.13 -23.11 -58.29
C ALA A 283 27.63 -23.21 -58.57
N THR A 284 26.80 -23.05 -57.53
CA THR A 284 25.35 -23.09 -57.64
C THR A 284 24.76 -21.80 -57.08
N ASP A 285 24.11 -21.03 -57.95
CA ASP A 285 23.31 -19.88 -57.56
C ASP A 285 21.89 -20.34 -57.23
N ASN A 286 21.40 -20.02 -56.04
CA ASN A 286 20.04 -20.33 -55.61
C ASN A 286 19.26 -19.03 -55.39
N GLN A 287 18.21 -18.81 -56.18
CA GLN A 287 17.29 -17.70 -56.03
C GLN A 287 15.86 -18.23 -56.09
N SER A 288 15.08 -18.02 -55.03
CA SER A 288 13.69 -18.45 -54.97
C SER A 288 12.82 -17.45 -54.21
N LEU A 289 11.57 -17.33 -54.63
CA LEU A 289 10.52 -16.57 -53.95
C LEU A 289 9.24 -17.40 -54.01
N GLY A 290 8.66 -17.72 -52.86
CA GLY A 290 7.51 -18.60 -52.78
C GLY A 290 6.61 -18.32 -51.59
N LEU A 291 5.36 -18.74 -51.71
CA LEU A 291 4.44 -18.81 -50.58
C LEU A 291 4.55 -20.19 -49.94
N VAL A 292 4.71 -20.21 -48.62
CA VAL A 292 4.84 -21.42 -47.82
C VAL A 292 3.61 -21.54 -46.91
N LEU A 293 2.79 -22.56 -47.15
CA LEU A 293 1.69 -22.94 -46.28
C LEU A 293 2.17 -24.04 -45.34
N SER A 294 2.17 -23.79 -44.03
CA SER A 294 2.50 -24.78 -43.01
C SER A 294 1.27 -25.16 -42.21
N TYR A 295 0.94 -26.45 -42.18
CA TYR A 295 -0.20 -27.00 -41.45
C TYR A 295 0.15 -28.36 -40.86
N ASN A 296 0.02 -28.47 -39.54
CA ASN A 296 0.31 -29.69 -38.79
C ASN A 296 -1.00 -30.31 -38.28
N PRO A 297 -1.65 -31.22 -39.03
CA PRO A 297 -2.95 -31.78 -38.66
C PRO A 297 -2.92 -32.70 -37.44
N ILE A 298 -1.77 -33.34 -37.17
CA ILE A 298 -1.60 -34.28 -36.05
C ILE A 298 -0.44 -33.81 -35.20
N GLN A 299 -0.72 -33.47 -33.93
CA GLN A 299 0.27 -32.97 -32.96
C GLN A 299 0.24 -33.75 -31.64
N GLY A 300 -0.19 -35.02 -31.67
CA GLY A 300 -0.17 -35.90 -30.51
C GLY A 300 -1.01 -35.43 -29.30
N GLY A 301 -2.00 -34.57 -29.50
CA GLY A 301 -2.83 -34.00 -28.42
C GLY A 301 -2.23 -32.76 -27.72
N ALA A 302 -1.05 -32.28 -28.13
CA ALA A 302 -0.38 -31.16 -27.48
C ALA A 302 -1.19 -29.85 -27.53
N VAL A 303 -1.84 -29.55 -28.65
CA VAL A 303 -2.68 -28.34 -28.82
C VAL A 303 -3.90 -28.37 -27.89
N ASP A 304 -4.54 -29.52 -27.75
CA ASP A 304 -5.72 -29.67 -26.87
C ASP A 304 -5.30 -29.51 -25.40
N ALA A 305 -4.22 -30.19 -24.98
CA ALA A 305 -3.71 -30.11 -23.63
C ALA A 305 -3.23 -28.68 -23.25
N SER A 306 -2.50 -28.00 -24.14
CA SER A 306 -2.03 -26.62 -23.92
C SER A 306 -3.18 -25.60 -23.90
N THR A 307 -4.18 -25.78 -24.77
CA THR A 307 -5.41 -24.97 -24.75
C THR A 307 -6.17 -25.18 -23.44
N LYS A 308 -6.30 -26.43 -22.99
CA LYS A 308 -6.94 -26.75 -21.71
C LYS A 308 -6.18 -26.16 -20.52
N GLN A 309 -4.84 -26.21 -20.54
CA GLN A 309 -4.00 -25.56 -19.55
C GLN A 309 -4.22 -24.04 -19.52
N ALA A 310 -4.26 -23.39 -20.68
CA ALA A 310 -4.54 -21.95 -20.78
C ALA A 310 -5.94 -21.59 -20.25
N GLN A 311 -6.95 -22.45 -20.47
CA GLN A 311 -8.29 -22.27 -19.89
C GLN A 311 -8.26 -22.30 -18.35
N TYR A 312 -7.51 -23.23 -17.74
CA TYR A 312 -7.36 -23.25 -16.28
C TYR A 312 -6.59 -22.03 -15.76
N ASN A 313 -5.57 -21.56 -16.49
CA ASN A 313 -4.86 -20.33 -16.13
C ASN A 313 -5.77 -19.09 -16.19
N TYR A 314 -6.68 -19.02 -17.16
CA TYR A 314 -7.72 -17.98 -17.21
C TYR A 314 -8.64 -18.04 -15.98
N VAL A 315 -9.08 -19.23 -15.55
CA VAL A 315 -9.89 -19.37 -14.34
C VAL A 315 -9.12 -18.88 -13.10
N THR A 316 -7.82 -19.19 -13.01
CA THR A 316 -6.95 -18.67 -11.94
C THR A 316 -6.88 -17.13 -11.98
N ALA A 317 -6.67 -16.53 -13.15
CA ALA A 317 -6.64 -15.08 -13.31
C ALA A 317 -7.97 -14.42 -12.92
N ALA A 318 -9.10 -15.02 -13.31
CA ALA A 318 -10.44 -14.54 -12.95
C ALA A 318 -10.69 -14.63 -11.44
N GLY A 319 -10.22 -15.70 -10.79
CA GLY A 319 -10.26 -15.82 -9.33
C GLY A 319 -9.45 -14.74 -8.61
N LEU A 320 -8.28 -14.39 -9.16
CA LEU A 320 -7.41 -13.34 -8.62
C LEU A 320 -8.02 -11.93 -8.79
N LEU A 321 -8.71 -11.68 -9.91
CA LEU A 321 -9.50 -10.47 -10.13
C LEU A 321 -10.60 -10.34 -9.09
N GLU A 322 -11.39 -11.40 -8.86
CA GLU A 322 -12.47 -11.37 -7.85
C GLU A 322 -11.92 -11.19 -6.43
N GLN A 323 -10.80 -11.82 -6.09
CA GLN A 323 -10.12 -11.60 -4.82
C GLN A 323 -9.71 -10.13 -4.64
N THR A 324 -9.06 -9.55 -5.66
CA THR A 324 -8.61 -8.15 -5.65
C THR A 324 -9.79 -7.20 -5.54
N HIS A 325 -10.86 -7.45 -6.29
CA HIS A 325 -12.09 -6.67 -6.22
C HIS A 325 -12.68 -6.70 -4.81
N ARG A 326 -12.85 -7.86 -4.18
CA ARG A 326 -13.35 -7.96 -2.80
C ARG A 326 -12.48 -7.25 -1.78
N GLN A 327 -11.15 -7.34 -1.91
CA GLN A 327 -10.20 -6.63 -1.04
C GLN A 327 -10.34 -5.12 -1.18
N VAL A 328 -10.46 -4.60 -2.40
CA VAL A 328 -10.64 -3.16 -2.65
C VAL A 328 -11.99 -2.67 -2.12
N VAL A 329 -13.07 -3.44 -2.31
CA VAL A 329 -14.40 -3.13 -1.76
C VAL A 329 -14.35 -3.07 -0.24
N GLU A 330 -13.71 -4.05 0.41
CA GLU A 330 -13.51 -4.07 1.85
C GLU A 330 -12.73 -2.84 2.33
N GLN A 331 -11.56 -2.57 1.72
CA GLN A 331 -10.71 -1.42 2.04
C GLN A 331 -11.44 -0.08 1.87
N ALA A 332 -12.22 0.10 0.81
CA ALA A 332 -13.00 1.31 0.59
C ALA A 332 -14.07 1.49 1.68
N ARG A 333 -14.78 0.40 2.04
CA ARG A 333 -15.80 0.43 3.08
C ARG A 333 -15.22 0.70 4.46
N THR A 334 -14.17 -0.03 4.84
CA THR A 334 -13.53 0.11 6.16
C THR A 334 -12.88 1.48 6.29
N SER A 335 -12.16 1.97 5.28
CA SER A 335 -11.56 3.32 5.31
C SER A 335 -12.63 4.41 5.42
N PHE A 336 -13.75 4.30 4.71
CA PHE A 336 -14.86 5.25 4.82
C PHE A 336 -15.43 5.31 6.24
N LEU A 337 -15.72 4.14 6.82
CA LEU A 337 -16.23 4.05 8.19
C LEU A 337 -15.22 4.57 9.22
N SER A 338 -13.93 4.25 9.04
CA SER A 338 -12.86 4.72 9.91
C SER A 338 -12.68 6.24 9.85
N VAL A 339 -12.81 6.87 8.67
CA VAL A 339 -12.77 8.33 8.57
C VAL A 339 -13.92 8.96 9.38
N LEU A 340 -15.15 8.45 9.26
CA LEU A 340 -16.29 8.96 10.01
C LEU A 340 -16.14 8.74 11.53
N SER A 341 -15.67 7.56 11.93
CA SER A 341 -15.41 7.21 13.33
C SER A 341 -14.33 8.13 13.92
N ASN A 342 -13.22 8.32 13.21
CA ASN A 342 -12.10 9.14 13.69
C ASN A 342 -12.49 10.61 13.88
N ILE A 343 -13.38 11.16 13.04
CA ILE A 343 -13.89 12.54 13.25
C ILE A 343 -14.60 12.64 14.60
N SER A 344 -15.44 11.65 14.93
CA SER A 344 -16.18 11.61 16.19
C SER A 344 -15.24 11.37 17.39
N GLN A 345 -14.25 10.49 17.21
CA GLN A 345 -13.25 10.16 18.22
C GLN A 345 -12.40 11.38 18.59
N ILE A 346 -11.86 12.09 17.59
CA ILE A 346 -11.07 13.32 17.82
C ILE A 346 -11.89 14.39 18.58
N GLN A 347 -13.20 14.49 18.31
CA GLN A 347 -14.07 15.40 19.07
C GLN A 347 -14.24 14.96 20.52
N ALA A 348 -14.45 13.66 20.76
CA ALA A 348 -14.53 13.09 22.10
C ALA A 348 -13.21 13.24 22.88
N ASP A 349 -12.06 13.02 22.24
CA ASP A 349 -10.74 13.16 22.87
C ASP A 349 -10.45 14.60 23.28
N LYS A 350 -10.82 15.58 22.44
CA LYS A 350 -10.72 17.01 22.81
C LYS A 350 -11.53 17.32 24.07
N GLN A 351 -12.75 16.77 24.17
CA GLN A 351 -13.58 16.93 25.37
C GLN A 351 -13.01 16.15 26.57
N SER A 352 -12.40 14.99 26.33
CA SER A 352 -11.73 14.17 27.34
C SER A 352 -10.55 14.92 27.96
N ILE A 353 -9.72 15.59 27.15
CA ILE A 353 -8.61 16.44 27.63
C ILE A 353 -9.13 17.57 28.51
N LEU A 354 -10.17 18.30 28.07
CA LEU A 354 -10.78 19.36 28.88
C LEU A 354 -11.29 18.84 30.23
N SER A 355 -11.92 17.66 30.22
CA SER A 355 -12.45 17.03 31.42
C SER A 355 -11.34 16.55 32.35
N ALA A 356 -10.29 15.93 31.82
CA ALA A 356 -9.11 15.49 32.56
C ALA A 356 -8.33 16.66 33.16
N GLN A 357 -8.23 17.78 32.43
CA GLN A 357 -7.60 19.01 32.92
C GLN A 357 -8.37 19.60 34.10
N ASN A 358 -9.71 19.71 33.99
CA ASN A 358 -10.55 20.19 35.08
C ASN A 358 -10.47 19.26 36.31
N ALA A 359 -10.46 17.95 36.08
CA ALA A 359 -10.31 16.96 37.15
C ALA A 359 -8.95 17.08 37.84
N LEU A 360 -7.86 17.29 37.09
CA LEU A 360 -6.54 17.56 37.64
C LEU A 360 -6.55 18.80 38.53
N THR A 361 -7.03 19.94 38.03
CA THR A 361 -7.10 21.18 38.80
C THR A 361 -7.94 21.06 40.07
N ALA A 362 -9.08 20.35 40.00
CA ALA A 362 -9.90 20.09 41.18
C ALA A 362 -9.20 19.17 42.20
N THR A 363 -8.43 18.19 41.72
CA THR A 363 -7.71 17.24 42.58
C THR A 363 -6.51 17.90 43.23
N GLU A 364 -5.78 18.77 42.53
CA GLU A 364 -4.71 19.61 43.08
C GLU A 364 -5.23 20.55 44.18
N ALA A 365 -6.39 21.19 43.95
CA ALA A 365 -7.03 22.00 44.97
C ALA A 365 -7.48 21.15 46.17
N GLY A 366 -8.03 19.96 45.92
CA GLY A 366 -8.43 19.00 46.94
C GLY A 366 -7.28 18.51 47.80
N LEU A 367 -6.09 18.31 47.21
CA LEU A 367 -4.86 17.94 47.91
C LEU A 367 -4.43 19.05 48.88
N LYS A 368 -4.45 20.32 48.42
CA LYS A 368 -4.07 21.48 49.25
C LYS A 368 -4.93 21.65 50.52
N VAL A 369 -6.18 21.20 50.47
CA VAL A 369 -7.11 21.25 51.62
C VAL A 369 -7.29 19.90 52.33
N GLY A 370 -6.51 18.87 51.95
CA GLY A 370 -6.52 17.55 52.59
C GLY A 370 -7.75 16.67 52.29
N THR A 371 -8.53 17.00 51.26
CA THR A 371 -9.70 16.19 50.83
C THR A 371 -9.38 15.16 49.76
N ARG A 372 -8.18 15.24 49.18
CA ARG A 372 -7.63 14.30 48.18
C ARG A 372 -6.19 13.95 48.53
N THR A 373 -5.71 12.84 47.99
CA THR A 373 -4.39 12.28 48.25
C THR A 373 -3.40 12.61 47.14
N MET A 374 -2.10 12.45 47.41
CA MET A 374 -1.04 12.58 46.42
C MET A 374 -1.24 11.64 45.22
N VAL A 375 -1.63 10.40 45.53
CA VAL A 375 -1.91 9.36 44.53
C VAL A 375 -3.06 9.78 43.60
N ASP A 376 -4.06 10.51 44.10
CA ASP A 376 -5.14 11.05 43.26
C ASP A 376 -4.60 12.05 42.23
N VAL A 377 -3.68 12.95 42.62
CA VAL A 377 -3.07 13.93 41.72
C VAL A 377 -2.21 13.23 40.66
N LEU A 378 -1.36 12.27 41.06
CA LEU A 378 -0.53 11.49 40.13
C LEU A 378 -1.39 10.69 39.13
N SER A 379 -2.53 10.16 39.57
CA SER A 379 -3.51 9.49 38.73
C SER A 379 -4.20 10.45 37.75
N ALA A 380 -4.58 11.66 38.20
CA ALA A 380 -5.16 12.68 37.35
C ALA A 380 -4.18 13.18 36.27
N LEU A 381 -2.90 13.38 36.62
CA LEU A 381 -1.83 13.69 35.68
C LEU A 381 -1.68 12.61 34.60
N THR A 382 -1.66 11.35 35.02
CA THR A 382 -1.59 10.20 34.10
C THR A 382 -2.79 10.18 33.16
N THR A 383 -3.99 10.44 33.68
CA THR A 383 -5.24 10.48 32.89
C THR A 383 -5.20 11.58 31.83
N LEU A 384 -4.74 12.78 32.20
CA LEU A 384 -4.57 13.90 31.26
C LEU A 384 -3.54 13.55 30.16
N TYR A 385 -2.39 13.00 30.54
CA TYR A 385 -1.37 12.56 29.59
C TYR A 385 -1.89 11.51 28.61
N GLN A 386 -2.63 10.49 29.08
CA GLN A 386 -3.22 9.48 28.20
C GLN A 386 -4.23 10.09 27.22
N ALA A 387 -5.08 11.02 27.69
CA ALA A 387 -6.04 11.71 26.82
C ALA A 387 -5.33 12.54 25.73
N GLN A 388 -4.23 13.23 26.06
CA GLN A 388 -3.42 13.98 25.08
C GLN A 388 -2.76 13.06 24.05
N LYS A 389 -2.21 11.92 24.51
CA LYS A 389 -1.61 10.91 23.65
C LYS A 389 -2.64 10.32 22.66
N LEU A 390 -3.83 9.96 23.15
CA LEU A 390 -4.91 9.41 22.32
C LEU A 390 -5.33 10.40 21.23
N LEU A 391 -5.56 11.68 21.58
CA LEU A 391 -5.89 12.71 20.61
C LEU A 391 -4.84 12.79 19.48
N ALA A 392 -3.54 12.76 19.82
CA ALA A 392 -2.49 12.80 18.81
C ALA A 392 -2.55 11.57 17.89
N VAL A 393 -2.66 10.37 18.46
CA VAL A 393 -2.78 9.12 17.69
C VAL A 393 -3.96 9.19 16.73
N ASP A 394 -5.13 9.63 17.19
CA ASP A 394 -6.36 9.64 16.39
C ASP A 394 -6.33 10.72 15.29
N GLN A 395 -5.67 11.86 15.53
CA GLN A 395 -5.45 12.88 14.50
C GLN A 395 -4.63 12.35 13.32
N TYR A 396 -3.52 11.66 13.57
CA TYR A 396 -2.69 11.10 12.50
C TYR A 396 -3.34 9.89 11.83
N THR A 397 -4.07 9.08 12.60
CA THR A 397 -4.85 7.94 12.08
C THR A 397 -5.96 8.43 11.14
N TYR A 398 -6.64 9.54 11.45
CA TYR A 398 -7.60 10.18 10.55
C TYR A 398 -7.00 10.54 9.18
N ILE A 399 -5.82 11.16 9.15
CA ILE A 399 -5.15 11.54 7.90
C ILE A 399 -4.79 10.31 7.07
N ASN A 400 -4.23 9.28 7.72
CA ASN A 400 -3.90 8.02 7.06
C ASN A 400 -5.14 7.33 6.47
N ASN A 401 -6.26 7.29 7.22
CA ASN A 401 -7.50 6.69 6.73
C ASN A 401 -8.15 7.48 5.59
N LEU A 402 -7.99 8.81 5.57
CA LEU A 402 -8.46 9.64 4.47
C LEU A 402 -7.69 9.31 3.18
N VAL A 403 -6.36 9.18 3.27
CA VAL A 403 -5.52 8.78 2.13
C VAL A 403 -5.80 7.34 1.71
N ALA A 404 -6.00 6.43 2.67
CA ALA A 404 -6.38 5.05 2.38
C ALA A 404 -7.72 4.94 1.64
N LEU A 405 -8.72 5.76 2.00
CA LEU A 405 -9.99 5.82 1.28
C LEU A 405 -9.79 6.28 -0.18
N LYS A 406 -8.99 7.32 -0.39
CA LYS A 406 -8.69 7.85 -1.73
C LYS A 406 -7.92 6.85 -2.59
N LEU A 407 -6.98 6.12 -1.98
CA LEU A 407 -6.23 5.04 -2.60
C LEU A 407 -7.16 3.88 -3.00
N ALA A 408 -7.98 3.40 -2.08
CA ALA A 408 -8.94 2.32 -2.36
C ALA A 408 -9.88 2.72 -3.50
N ALA A 409 -10.33 3.97 -3.51
CA ALA A 409 -11.14 4.53 -4.60
C ALA A 409 -10.37 4.72 -5.93
N GLY A 410 -9.04 4.60 -5.96
CA GLY A 410 -8.22 4.88 -7.15
C GLY A 410 -8.11 6.36 -7.50
N THR A 411 -8.52 7.26 -6.60
CA THR A 411 -8.58 8.72 -6.83
C THR A 411 -7.42 9.48 -6.18
N LEU A 412 -6.52 8.79 -5.48
CA LEU A 412 -5.38 9.43 -4.82
C LEU A 412 -4.47 10.08 -5.85
N SER A 413 -4.26 11.38 -5.66
CA SER A 413 -3.54 12.24 -6.59
C SER A 413 -2.56 13.17 -5.89
N LEU A 414 -1.66 13.79 -6.66
CA LEU A 414 -0.75 14.81 -6.13
C LEU A 414 -1.50 16.00 -5.51
N SER A 415 -2.68 16.37 -6.05
CA SER A 415 -3.51 17.42 -5.47
C SER A 415 -4.00 17.10 -4.05
N ASP A 416 -4.25 15.82 -3.73
CA ASP A 416 -4.63 15.43 -2.37
C ASP A 416 -3.45 15.61 -1.40
N ILE A 417 -2.23 15.27 -1.83
CA ILE A 417 -1.01 15.50 -1.05
C ILE A 417 -0.79 16.99 -0.83
N GLN A 418 -1.01 17.82 -1.86
CA GLN A 418 -0.93 19.27 -1.75
C GLN A 418 -1.95 19.85 -0.77
N ALA A 419 -3.19 19.32 -0.80
CA ALA A 419 -4.22 19.71 0.15
C ALA A 419 -3.83 19.35 1.60
N ILE A 420 -3.28 18.15 1.83
CA ILE A 420 -2.78 17.73 3.15
C ILE A 420 -1.59 18.58 3.58
N ASN A 421 -0.69 18.91 2.66
CA ASN A 421 0.46 19.78 2.93
C ASN A 421 0.03 21.17 3.39
N ALA A 422 -1.11 21.68 2.91
CA ALA A 422 -1.67 22.95 3.36
C ALA A 422 -2.18 22.93 4.80
N TRP A 423 -2.34 21.75 5.42
CA TRP A 423 -2.71 21.63 6.83
C TRP A 423 -1.50 21.72 7.75
N LEU A 424 -0.28 21.68 7.19
CA LEU A 424 0.95 21.83 7.94
C LEU A 424 1.16 23.29 8.35
N GLY A 425 1.85 23.49 9.46
CA GLY A 425 2.09 24.78 10.08
C GLY A 425 3.56 24.99 10.39
N LYS A 426 3.85 25.36 11.64
CA LYS A 426 5.21 25.70 12.08
C LYS A 426 6.16 24.50 11.97
N SER A 427 7.43 24.81 11.67
CA SER A 427 8.52 23.85 11.70
C SER A 427 8.72 23.28 13.11
N ILE A 428 8.93 21.98 13.18
CA ILE A 428 9.30 21.23 14.38
C ILE A 428 10.75 20.78 14.22
N VAL A 429 11.61 21.07 15.19
CA VAL A 429 13.01 20.60 15.24
C VAL A 429 13.11 19.41 16.18
N PHE A 430 13.79 18.35 15.75
CA PHE A 430 13.94 17.13 16.52
C PHE A 430 15.19 17.16 17.41
N PRO A 431 15.16 16.55 18.60
CA PRO A 431 16.34 16.40 19.45
C PRO A 431 17.41 15.54 18.76
N ASN A 432 18.69 15.85 19.00
CA ASN A 432 19.82 15.14 18.38
C ASN A 432 19.82 13.63 18.71
N GLN A 433 19.88 12.78 17.68
CA GLN A 433 19.81 11.31 17.77
C GLN A 433 20.92 10.66 18.65
N VAL A 434 22.06 11.33 18.86
CA VAL A 434 23.29 10.70 19.42
C VAL A 434 23.48 10.95 20.92
N GLN A 435 22.78 11.90 21.53
CA GLN A 435 23.13 12.37 22.90
C GLN A 435 22.23 11.81 24.01
N SER A 436 21.11 11.15 23.68
CA SER A 436 20.05 10.83 24.65
C SER A 436 19.98 9.38 25.14
N ALA A 437 20.75 8.44 24.56
CA ALA A 437 20.66 7.02 24.93
C ALA A 437 21.71 6.56 25.96
N ALA A 438 22.79 7.32 26.16
CA ALA A 438 23.95 6.90 26.96
C ALA A 438 24.05 7.56 28.35
N ALA A 439 23.25 8.58 28.65
CA ALA A 439 23.23 9.20 29.97
C ALA A 439 22.05 8.66 30.78
N MET A 440 22.32 8.00 31.91
CA MET A 440 21.32 7.95 32.98
C MET A 440 20.95 9.39 33.33
N PRO A 441 19.66 9.72 33.53
CA PRO A 441 19.29 11.06 33.97
C PRO A 441 19.96 11.32 35.31
N THR A 442 20.91 12.23 35.34
CA THR A 442 21.40 12.83 36.58
C THR A 442 20.31 13.74 37.14
N GLU A 443 20.30 14.00 38.46
CA GLU A 443 19.30 14.87 39.12
C GLU A 443 19.10 16.23 38.43
N ASP A 444 20.11 16.70 37.67
CA ASP A 444 20.09 17.96 36.91
C ASP A 444 19.55 17.87 35.45
N ASP A 445 19.14 16.70 34.93
CA ASP A 445 18.64 16.57 33.54
C ASP A 445 17.17 17.02 33.41
N HIS A 446 16.96 18.32 33.62
CA HIS A 446 15.69 19.00 33.40
C HIS A 446 15.49 19.25 31.91
N GLY A 447 15.25 18.19 31.12
CA GLY A 447 15.02 18.27 29.68
C GLY A 447 14.16 19.48 29.26
N VAL A 448 14.82 20.51 28.74
CA VAL A 448 14.18 21.65 28.07
C VAL A 448 14.20 21.34 26.59
N ILE A 449 13.09 20.80 26.09
CA ILE A 449 12.76 21.02 24.68
C ILE A 449 12.33 22.49 24.61
N ASP A 450 13.01 23.31 23.82
CA ASP A 450 12.64 24.71 23.60
C ASP A 450 11.27 24.77 22.92
N VAL A 451 10.24 25.17 23.68
CA VAL A 451 8.85 25.32 23.21
C VAL A 451 8.50 26.80 22.94
N SER A 452 9.47 27.70 22.91
CA SER A 452 9.27 29.17 22.96
C SER A 452 8.58 29.80 21.73
N GLY A 453 8.09 29.01 20.77
CA GLY A 453 7.45 29.51 19.55
C GLY A 453 6.11 28.90 19.15
N ASP A 454 5.52 27.98 19.93
CA ASP A 454 4.29 27.27 19.52
C ASP A 454 3.04 27.77 20.28
N GLU A 455 2.10 28.41 19.57
CA GLU A 455 0.84 28.95 20.11
C GLU A 455 -0.10 27.86 20.63
N ARG A 456 0.21 26.58 20.37
CA ARG A 456 -0.49 25.42 20.95
C ARG A 456 -0.28 25.28 22.46
N THR A 457 0.65 26.06 23.02
CA THR A 457 0.87 26.18 24.46
C THR A 457 -0.04 27.19 25.15
N HIS A 458 -0.71 28.12 24.44
CA HIS A 458 -1.43 29.24 25.06
C HIS A 458 -2.74 28.92 25.79
N ILE A 459 -3.08 27.65 25.97
CA ILE A 459 -4.10 27.26 26.97
C ILE A 459 -3.48 27.13 28.37
N LEU A 460 -2.15 27.04 28.46
CA LEU A 460 -1.40 26.99 29.70
C LEU A 460 -0.95 28.41 30.07
N VAL A 461 -1.37 28.86 31.25
CA VAL A 461 -1.06 30.15 31.89
C VAL A 461 -1.91 31.35 31.42
N LYS A 462 -3.16 31.41 31.91
CA LYS A 462 -3.72 32.69 32.38
C LYS A 462 -3.72 32.66 33.91
N GLU A 463 -2.81 33.41 34.50
CA GLU A 463 -2.81 33.71 35.93
C GLU A 463 -4.13 34.38 36.30
N THR A 464 -4.78 33.90 37.36
CA THR A 464 -5.89 34.58 38.02
C THR A 464 -5.43 34.98 39.41
N PRO A 465 -5.56 36.25 39.82
CA PRO A 465 -5.06 36.71 41.11
C PRO A 465 -6.00 36.27 42.25
N VAL A 466 -5.38 35.95 43.38
CA VAL A 466 -6.03 35.73 44.68
C VAL A 466 -6.44 37.08 45.26
N ALA A 467 -7.68 37.21 45.73
CA ALA A 467 -8.09 38.27 46.65
C ALA A 467 -9.00 37.71 47.75
N SER A 468 -8.78 38.26 48.94
CA SER A 468 -9.18 37.85 50.27
C SER A 468 -10.62 38.14 50.68
N ASP A 469 -11.16 37.22 51.48
CA ASP A 469 -12.08 37.32 52.63
C ASP A 469 -12.76 38.67 52.98
N GLN A 470 -14.10 38.65 53.12
CA GLN A 470 -14.89 39.27 54.21
C GLN A 470 -16.32 38.67 54.30
N THR A 471 -16.57 37.90 55.37
CA THR A 471 -17.72 37.86 56.30
C THR A 471 -19.11 38.41 55.91
N GLU A 472 -20.17 37.56 55.99
CA GLU A 472 -21.33 37.58 56.95
C GLU A 472 -22.64 36.92 56.42
N LYS A 473 -23.37 36.26 57.35
CA LYS A 473 -24.63 35.45 57.26
C LYS A 473 -25.91 36.35 57.33
N PRO A 474 -27.17 35.81 57.42
CA PRO A 474 -27.88 34.76 56.66
C PRO A 474 -29.35 35.16 56.26
N ALA A 475 -30.04 34.42 55.38
CA ALA A 475 -31.51 34.43 55.33
C ALA A 475 -32.14 33.14 54.78
N GLU A 476 -33.24 32.73 55.43
CA GLU A 476 -34.02 31.50 55.33
C GLU A 476 -34.97 31.38 54.11
N LYS A 477 -35.35 30.11 53.83
CA LYS A 477 -36.65 29.59 53.31
C LYS A 477 -37.03 29.96 51.85
N GLN A 478 -37.29 29.01 50.94
CA GLN A 478 -38.45 28.12 50.93
C GLN A 478 -38.31 26.98 49.89
N LEU A 479 -39.06 25.90 50.17
CA LEU A 479 -39.17 24.61 49.51
C LEU A 479 -39.55 24.65 48.01
N LYS A 480 -39.10 23.64 47.24
CA LYS A 480 -39.99 22.59 46.70
C LYS A 480 -39.25 21.35 46.18
N LYS A 481 -39.92 20.22 46.39
CA LYS A 481 -39.52 18.81 46.30
C LYS A 481 -39.30 18.32 44.86
N SER A 482 -38.36 17.40 44.68
CA SER A 482 -38.53 16.19 43.85
C SER A 482 -37.36 15.23 44.06
N VAL A 483 -37.59 14.18 44.85
CA VAL A 483 -36.69 13.02 45.02
C VAL A 483 -37.41 11.84 44.39
N ALA A 484 -36.75 11.15 43.45
CA ALA A 484 -37.21 9.88 42.90
C ALA A 484 -36.12 8.82 43.09
N LYS A 485 -36.45 7.78 43.85
CA LYS A 485 -35.77 6.49 43.91
C LYS A 485 -36.81 5.41 44.29
N PRO A 486 -36.53 4.11 44.12
CA PRO A 486 -37.17 3.24 43.15
C PRO A 486 -38.20 2.25 43.76
N LYS A 487 -38.96 1.54 42.92
CA LYS A 487 -39.88 0.45 43.33
C LYS A 487 -39.33 -0.95 42.98
N PRO A 488 -39.52 -1.99 43.83
CA PRO A 488 -39.16 -3.38 43.54
C PRO A 488 -40.37 -4.37 43.47
N VAL A 489 -40.05 -5.66 43.19
CA VAL A 489 -40.82 -6.93 43.43
C VAL A 489 -41.84 -7.30 42.30
N ALA A 490 -42.04 -8.54 41.78
CA ALA A 490 -41.85 -9.92 42.26
C ALA A 490 -41.82 -10.98 41.13
N LYS A 491 -41.33 -12.19 41.51
CA LYS A 491 -41.34 -13.50 40.83
C LYS A 491 -42.74 -14.09 40.60
N LYS A 492 -42.86 -15.02 39.62
CA LYS A 492 -43.62 -16.29 39.72
C LYS A 492 -43.01 -17.37 38.81
N GLU A 493 -42.65 -18.50 39.42
CA GLU A 493 -42.40 -19.81 38.79
C GLU A 493 -43.74 -20.56 38.57
N LYS A 494 -43.80 -21.44 37.56
CA LYS A 494 -44.15 -22.88 37.72
C LYS A 494 -44.20 -23.66 36.39
N GLU A 495 -43.50 -24.80 36.40
CA GLU A 495 -43.84 -26.17 35.88
C GLU A 495 -44.14 -26.40 34.38
N ILE A 496 -43.90 -27.55 33.72
CA ILE A 496 -43.01 -28.74 33.71
C ILE A 496 -43.66 -29.71 32.68
N LYS A 497 -42.85 -30.57 32.00
CA LYS A 497 -43.19 -31.72 31.08
C LYS A 497 -43.55 -31.33 29.63
N LYS A 498 -43.15 -32.05 28.56
CA LYS A 498 -42.83 -33.48 28.39
C LYS A 498 -42.05 -33.71 27.07
N SER A 499 -41.24 -34.77 27.09
CA SER A 499 -40.53 -35.49 26.01
C SER A 499 -41.37 -35.94 24.80
N THR A 500 -40.74 -36.13 23.62
CA THR A 500 -40.94 -37.17 22.55
C THR A 500 -40.01 -36.77 21.36
N GLU A 501 -38.85 -37.37 21.07
CA GLU A 501 -38.51 -38.68 20.45
C GLU A 501 -38.96 -38.90 18.98
N ALA A 502 -37.96 -39.17 18.13
CA ALA A 502 -37.94 -39.84 16.82
C ALA A 502 -38.72 -39.25 15.62
N GLN A 503 -38.07 -39.10 14.44
CA GLN A 503 -38.03 -40.18 13.42
C GLN A 503 -37.28 -39.75 12.14
N LEU A 504 -36.32 -40.60 11.74
CA LEU A 504 -35.61 -40.61 10.45
C LEU A 504 -36.54 -41.12 9.33
N PRO A 505 -36.28 -40.80 8.05
CA PRO A 505 -36.30 -41.88 7.05
C PRO A 505 -35.16 -41.80 6.01
N GLU A 506 -34.56 -42.96 5.72
CA GLU A 506 -33.80 -43.26 4.48
C GLU A 506 -34.70 -44.08 3.49
N PRO A 507 -34.22 -44.61 2.34
CA PRO A 507 -33.70 -43.92 1.14
C PRO A 507 -34.36 -44.47 -0.17
N LYS A 508 -34.37 -43.73 -1.29
CA LYS A 508 -34.55 -44.33 -2.64
C LYS A 508 -33.79 -43.61 -3.78
N LYS A 509 -32.80 -44.33 -4.32
CA LYS A 509 -32.34 -44.55 -5.72
C LYS A 509 -32.25 -43.37 -6.75
N THR A 510 -31.00 -43.02 -7.04
CA THR A 510 -30.30 -42.89 -8.36
C THR A 510 -31.03 -42.34 -9.60
N LEU A 511 -30.56 -41.19 -10.10
CA LEU A 511 -30.39 -40.85 -11.53
C LEU A 511 -29.21 -39.86 -11.67
N TYR A 512 -28.29 -40.17 -12.60
CA TYR A 512 -27.15 -39.43 -13.23
C TYR A 512 -26.63 -38.10 -12.65
N PRO A 513 -25.29 -37.88 -12.63
CA PRO A 513 -24.71 -36.63 -12.13
C PRO A 513 -24.96 -35.45 -13.06
N GLU A 514 -25.42 -34.37 -12.44
CA GLU A 514 -25.64 -33.04 -12.98
C GLU A 514 -24.30 -32.36 -13.35
N LYS A 515 -24.27 -31.62 -14.46
CA LYS A 515 -23.08 -30.94 -14.99
C LYS A 515 -22.45 -29.99 -13.97
N THR A 516 -21.11 -29.96 -13.93
CA THR A 516 -20.32 -29.07 -13.05
C THR A 516 -20.44 -27.59 -13.46
N PRO A 517 -20.22 -26.65 -12.53
CA PRO A 517 -20.36 -25.20 -12.77
C PRO A 517 -19.46 -24.62 -13.90
N ALA A 518 -18.44 -25.37 -14.35
CA ALA A 518 -17.55 -24.99 -15.44
C ALA A 518 -18.26 -24.97 -16.82
N ASP A 519 -19.34 -25.73 -17.01
CA ASP A 519 -20.05 -25.81 -18.30
C ASP A 519 -21.06 -24.66 -18.50
N LYS A 520 -21.42 -23.91 -17.46
CA LYS A 520 -22.43 -22.82 -17.55
C LYS A 520 -21.86 -21.47 -18.00
N VAL A 521 -20.53 -21.31 -18.06
CA VAL A 521 -19.90 -20.03 -18.46
C VAL A 521 -19.60 -19.99 -19.98
N ILE A 522 -19.77 -21.11 -20.69
CA ILE A 522 -19.38 -21.25 -22.10
C ILE A 522 -20.49 -20.80 -23.09
N ASP A 523 -21.73 -20.56 -22.63
CA ASP A 523 -22.86 -20.23 -23.52
C ASP A 523 -23.27 -18.73 -23.55
N MET A 524 -22.55 -17.85 -22.85
CA MET A 524 -22.79 -16.40 -22.91
C MET A 524 -21.57 -15.69 -23.51
N TYR A 525 -21.40 -15.76 -24.82
CA TYR A 525 -20.96 -14.67 -25.70
C TYR A 525 -20.74 -15.21 -27.12
N LYS A 526 -21.76 -15.13 -27.98
CA LYS A 526 -21.56 -15.20 -29.44
C LYS A 526 -21.37 -13.76 -29.96
N PRO A 527 -20.27 -13.43 -30.65
CA PRO A 527 -20.11 -12.10 -31.23
C PRO A 527 -21.07 -11.92 -32.41
N THR A 528 -21.82 -10.83 -32.40
CA THR A 528 -22.56 -10.33 -33.57
C THR A 528 -21.58 -9.72 -34.58
N PRO A 529 -21.73 -9.97 -35.89
CA PRO A 529 -20.86 -9.38 -36.89
C PRO A 529 -21.21 -7.89 -37.08
N LYS A 530 -20.24 -7.00 -36.86
CA LYS A 530 -20.36 -5.57 -37.23
C LYS A 530 -20.19 -5.41 -38.74
N ALA A 531 -21.07 -4.60 -39.33
CA ALA A 531 -21.10 -4.24 -40.74
C ALA A 531 -19.82 -3.53 -41.19
N VAL A 532 -19.35 -3.91 -42.38
CA VAL A 532 -18.21 -3.33 -43.10
C VAL A 532 -18.57 -1.93 -43.58
N SER A 533 -17.78 -0.91 -43.21
CA SER A 533 -17.87 0.42 -43.79
C SER A 533 -17.21 0.44 -45.18
N VAL A 534 -17.98 0.81 -46.19
CA VAL A 534 -17.55 0.99 -47.58
C VAL A 534 -16.68 2.26 -47.69
N LEU A 535 -15.46 2.13 -48.22
CA LEU A 535 -14.63 3.26 -48.67
C LEU A 535 -14.97 3.62 -50.14
N PRO A 536 -14.93 4.91 -50.53
CA PRO A 536 -15.29 5.34 -51.89
C PRO A 536 -14.16 5.11 -52.90
N LYS A 537 -14.55 4.81 -54.15
CA LYS A 537 -13.67 4.65 -55.34
C LYS A 537 -12.98 5.97 -55.72
N PRO A 538 -11.78 5.91 -56.33
CA PRO A 538 -11.18 7.06 -57.01
C PRO A 538 -11.80 7.25 -58.41
N GLU A 539 -12.11 8.50 -58.78
CA GLU A 539 -12.35 8.90 -60.16
C GLU A 539 -11.03 9.31 -60.84
N ASN A 540 -10.98 9.09 -62.14
CA ASN A 540 -9.88 9.36 -63.08
C ASN A 540 -9.50 10.84 -63.18
#